data_AF-A0A9P6YQI8-F1
#
_entry.id   AF-A0A9P6YQI8-F1
#
_cell.length_a   1.000
_cell.length_b   1.000
_cell.length_c   1.000
_cell.angle_alpha   90.00
_cell.angle_beta   90.00
_cell.angle_gamma   90.00
#
_symmetry.space_group_name_H-M   'P 1'
#
loop_
_entity.id
_entity.type
_entity.pdbx_description
1 polymer ?
#
loop_
_entity_poly.entity_id
_entity_poly.type
_entity_poly.pdbx_seq_one_letter_code
_entity_poly.pdbx_strand_id
1 'polypeptide(L)'
;MNAANNNKCLSKDFSMDMDEYLTRIYKEQGYEVTMTAIMDFLMMWEDCNVGPTEVQYEMDGKTCTREEYAVYTIENISAMVSAEKKEEGVINIYEANWEDEDDLELLNNLEGLIKNQHKQFVDTLHEFEMVQELKEQMCDLLATNINHWAHFRFRRPNNTPESVTAYLAAKQIMLKAIIPDYRLYRALTLKIKQKDNWARIVGDSSGTAGICDNRSE
;
A
#
# COMPACT_ATOMS: atom_id res chain seq x y z
N MET A 1 23.21 -60.97 24.23
CA MET A 1 23.93 -59.80 24.77
C MET A 1 23.88 -58.68 23.74
N ASN A 2 23.54 -57.50 24.23
CA ASN A 2 23.08 -56.30 23.52
C ASN A 2 24.01 -55.76 22.43
N ALA A 3 23.42 -55.29 21.34
CA ALA A 3 23.85 -54.07 20.65
C ALA A 3 22.62 -53.42 19.98
N ALA A 4 21.79 -52.76 20.80
CA ALA A 4 20.77 -51.85 20.31
C ALA A 4 21.48 -50.61 19.74
N ASN A 5 21.38 -50.46 18.42
CA ASN A 5 21.98 -49.37 17.67
C ASN A 5 21.15 -48.10 17.92
N ASN A 6 21.54 -47.33 18.93
CA ASN A 6 20.98 -46.01 19.23
C ASN A 6 21.44 -45.01 18.18
N ASN A 7 20.78 -44.98 17.02
CA ASN A 7 20.74 -43.77 16.19
C ASN A 7 19.80 -42.77 16.87
N LYS A 8 20.31 -42.14 17.93
CA LYS A 8 19.68 -40.96 18.53
C LYS A 8 19.94 -39.80 17.57
N CYS A 9 19.06 -39.67 16.58
CA CYS A 9 18.88 -38.43 15.85
C CYS A 9 18.59 -37.38 16.92
N LEU A 10 19.60 -36.57 17.25
CA LEU A 10 19.42 -35.40 18.11
C LEU A 10 18.63 -34.39 17.26
N SER A 11 17.30 -34.52 17.25
CA SER A 11 16.47 -33.34 17.07
C SER A 11 16.84 -32.43 18.23
N LYS A 12 17.63 -31.39 17.96
CA LYS A 12 17.56 -30.20 18.79
C LYS A 12 16.16 -29.68 18.53
N ASP A 13 15.24 -30.08 19.38
CA ASP A 13 13.90 -29.55 19.43
C ASP A 13 14.07 -28.03 19.54
N PHE A 14 13.75 -27.32 18.46
CA PHE A 14 13.72 -25.87 18.42
C PHE A 14 12.50 -25.45 19.24
N SER A 15 12.65 -25.44 20.55
CA SER A 15 11.70 -24.81 21.47
C SER A 15 12.13 -23.36 21.60
N MET A 16 11.65 -22.52 20.69
CA MET A 16 11.82 -21.07 20.83
C MET A 16 10.88 -20.64 21.96
N ASP A 17 11.46 -20.33 23.12
CA ASP A 17 10.69 -19.74 24.22
C ASP A 17 10.14 -18.40 23.72
N MET A 18 8.82 -18.29 23.69
CA MET A 18 8.13 -17.13 23.12
C MET A 18 8.48 -15.85 23.89
N ASP A 19 8.66 -15.97 25.21
CA ASP A 19 9.04 -14.83 26.05
C ASP A 19 10.46 -14.36 25.74
N GLU A 20 11.39 -15.29 25.48
CA GLU A 20 12.75 -14.98 25.07
C GLU A 20 12.79 -14.32 23.68
N TYR A 21 11.99 -14.84 22.73
CA TYR A 21 11.87 -14.29 21.38
C TYR A 21 11.31 -12.86 21.39
N LEU A 22 10.21 -12.63 22.11
CA LEU A 22 9.55 -11.33 22.21
C LEU A 22 10.43 -10.31 22.94
N THR A 23 11.11 -10.74 24.01
CA THR A 23 12.07 -9.91 24.74
C THR A 23 13.25 -9.50 23.87
N ARG A 24 13.79 -10.41 23.05
CA ARG A 24 14.87 -10.10 22.11
C ARG A 24 14.42 -9.08 21.07
N ILE A 25 13.26 -9.28 20.45
CA ILE A 25 12.73 -8.30 19.47
C ILE A 25 12.50 -6.95 20.13
N TYR A 26 12.04 -6.92 21.38
CA TYR A 26 11.84 -5.67 22.11
C TYR A 26 13.16 -4.92 22.31
N LYS A 27 14.23 -5.64 22.68
CA LYS A 27 15.57 -5.06 22.86
C LYS A 27 16.18 -4.56 21.54
N GLU A 28 15.94 -5.26 20.43
CA GLU A 28 16.56 -4.95 19.12
C GLU A 28 15.78 -3.93 18.28
N GLN A 29 14.44 -3.98 18.31
CA GLN A 29 13.56 -3.31 17.34
C GLN A 29 12.51 -2.41 18.01
N GLY A 30 12.38 -2.48 19.34
CA GLY A 30 11.55 -1.58 20.12
C GLY A 30 10.06 -1.94 20.16
N TYR A 31 9.31 -1.09 20.86
CA TYR A 31 7.94 -1.35 21.31
C TYR A 31 6.99 -1.72 20.16
N GLU A 32 6.91 -0.90 19.12
CA GLU A 32 5.92 -1.07 18.04
C GLU A 32 6.07 -2.39 17.28
N VAL A 33 7.32 -2.81 17.04
CA VAL A 33 7.62 -4.05 16.32
C VAL A 33 7.29 -5.27 17.17
N THR A 34 7.63 -5.23 18.47
CA THR A 34 7.23 -6.30 19.40
C THR A 34 5.73 -6.39 19.56
N MET A 35 5.02 -5.26 19.62
CA MET A 35 3.56 -5.24 19.74
C MET A 35 2.91 -5.92 18.53
N THR A 36 3.42 -5.64 17.33
CA THR A 36 2.97 -6.29 16.10
C THR A 36 3.25 -7.80 16.13
N ALA A 37 4.44 -8.20 16.55
CA ALA A 37 4.81 -9.63 16.67
C ALA A 37 3.94 -10.38 17.69
N ILE A 38 3.55 -9.74 18.80
CA ILE A 38 2.62 -10.32 19.78
C ILE A 38 1.24 -10.52 19.13
N MET A 39 0.71 -9.49 18.47
CA MET A 39 -0.61 -9.56 17.82
C MET A 39 -0.67 -10.66 16.75
N ASP A 40 0.36 -10.75 15.90
CA ASP A 40 0.46 -11.79 14.86
C ASP A 40 0.49 -13.20 15.46
N PHE A 41 1.20 -13.37 16.58
CA PHE A 41 1.27 -14.64 17.29
C PHE A 41 -0.08 -15.04 17.90
N LEU A 42 -0.77 -14.09 18.54
CA LEU A 42 -2.08 -14.33 19.13
C LEU A 42 -3.11 -14.70 18.05
N MET A 43 -3.08 -14.02 16.90
CA MET A 43 -3.92 -14.36 15.74
C MET A 43 -3.63 -15.77 15.20
N MET A 44 -2.35 -16.12 15.03
CA MET A 44 -1.96 -17.46 14.60
C MET A 44 -2.44 -18.53 15.61
N TRP A 45 -2.35 -18.25 16.90
CA TRP A 45 -2.83 -19.15 17.94
C TRP A 45 -4.35 -19.32 17.89
N GLU A 46 -5.11 -18.24 17.74
CA GLU A 46 -6.57 -18.26 17.54
C GLU A 46 -6.97 -19.14 16.35
N ASP A 47 -6.29 -18.97 15.22
CA ASP A 47 -6.55 -19.72 13.98
C ASP A 47 -6.22 -21.22 14.11
N CYS A 48 -5.26 -21.56 14.97
CA CYS A 48 -4.80 -22.93 15.17
C CYS A 48 -5.52 -23.66 16.32
N ASN A 49 -6.27 -22.96 17.17
CA ASN A 49 -6.89 -23.54 18.35
C ASN A 49 -8.26 -24.16 18.01
N VAL A 50 -8.43 -25.46 18.26
CA VAL A 50 -9.73 -26.14 18.13
C VAL A 50 -10.50 -25.95 19.43
N GLY A 51 -11.13 -24.79 19.60
CA GLY A 51 -11.82 -24.36 20.81
C GLY A 51 -13.07 -23.51 20.52
N PRO A 52 -13.78 -23.01 21.55
CA PRO A 52 -15.01 -22.24 21.38
C PRO A 52 -14.77 -20.97 20.53
N THR A 53 -15.80 -20.59 19.78
CA THR A 53 -15.80 -19.53 18.74
C THR A 53 -15.45 -18.12 19.26
N GLU A 54 -15.43 -17.93 20.57
CA GLU A 54 -15.02 -16.69 21.23
C GLU A 54 -13.78 -16.97 22.09
N VAL A 55 -12.61 -16.68 21.54
CA VAL A 55 -11.36 -16.73 22.29
C VAL A 55 -11.36 -15.57 23.29
N GLN A 56 -11.40 -15.90 24.58
CA GLN A 56 -11.32 -14.91 25.66
C GLN A 56 -9.96 -15.05 26.35
N TYR A 57 -9.22 -13.94 26.42
CA TYR A 57 -7.96 -13.87 27.14
C TYR A 57 -8.22 -13.58 28.61
N GLU A 58 -7.43 -14.16 29.51
CA GLU A 58 -7.58 -13.93 30.95
C GLU A 58 -6.34 -13.22 31.52
N MET A 59 -6.58 -12.13 32.24
CA MET A 59 -5.60 -11.41 33.05
C MET A 59 -6.09 -11.31 34.48
N ASP A 60 -5.31 -11.76 35.45
CA ASP A 60 -5.60 -11.59 36.88
C ASP A 60 -7.05 -11.97 37.27
N GLY A 61 -7.60 -13.01 36.66
CA GLY A 61 -8.97 -13.48 36.92
C GLY A 61 -10.08 -12.71 36.18
N LYS A 62 -9.74 -11.83 35.23
CA LYS A 62 -10.68 -11.06 34.41
C LYS A 62 -10.48 -11.36 32.93
N THR A 63 -11.60 -11.44 32.21
CA THR A 63 -11.58 -11.59 30.76
C THR A 63 -11.20 -10.26 30.10
N CYS A 64 -10.36 -10.33 29.10
CA CYS A 64 -9.84 -9.19 28.34
C CYS A 64 -9.83 -9.50 26.85
N THR A 65 -9.74 -8.44 26.06
CA THR A 65 -9.57 -8.50 24.61
C THR A 65 -8.14 -8.88 24.24
N ARG A 66 -7.94 -9.32 22.99
CA ARG A 66 -6.62 -9.63 22.44
C ARG A 66 -5.68 -8.44 22.51
N GLU A 67 -6.21 -7.26 22.18
CA GLU A 67 -5.45 -6.01 22.18
C GLU A 67 -5.00 -5.64 23.59
N GLU A 68 -5.89 -5.78 24.59
CA GLU A 68 -5.52 -5.61 25.99
C GLU A 68 -4.43 -6.61 26.40
N TYR A 69 -4.58 -7.89 26.02
CA TYR A 69 -3.59 -8.94 26.28
C TYR A 69 -2.21 -8.65 25.70
N ALA A 70 -2.18 -8.17 24.47
CA ALA A 70 -0.94 -7.77 23.82
C ALA A 70 -0.29 -6.57 24.51
N VAL A 71 -1.07 -5.55 24.90
CA VAL A 71 -0.57 -4.38 25.64
C VAL A 71 0.03 -4.79 26.99
N TYR A 72 -0.68 -5.61 27.77
CA TYR A 72 -0.19 -6.09 29.06
C TYR A 72 1.13 -6.87 28.90
N THR A 73 1.23 -7.71 27.87
CA THR A 73 2.42 -8.52 27.61
C THR A 73 3.62 -7.64 27.29
N ILE A 74 3.46 -6.63 26.41
CA ILE A 74 4.56 -5.74 26.06
C ILE A 74 4.94 -4.78 27.19
N GLU A 75 3.97 -4.34 28.01
CA GLU A 75 4.24 -3.55 29.20
C GLU A 75 5.05 -4.33 30.24
N ASN A 76 4.77 -5.63 30.42
CA ASN A 76 5.57 -6.51 31.26
C ASN A 76 6.99 -6.67 30.73
N ILE A 77 7.17 -6.92 29.42
CA ILE A 77 8.50 -6.99 28.80
C ILE A 77 9.25 -5.66 28.99
N SER A 78 8.59 -4.53 28.75
CA SER A 78 9.13 -3.19 28.98
C SER A 78 9.58 -2.99 30.43
N ALA A 79 8.77 -3.40 31.40
CA ALA A 79 9.09 -3.32 32.82
C ALA A 79 10.29 -4.20 33.20
N MET A 80 10.36 -5.42 32.68
CA MET A 80 11.48 -6.34 32.91
C MET A 80 12.78 -5.78 32.33
N VAL A 81 12.76 -5.32 31.07
CA VAL A 81 13.93 -4.70 30.43
C VAL A 81 14.36 -3.41 31.13
N SER A 82 13.41 -2.63 31.64
CA SER A 82 13.69 -1.42 32.42
C SER A 82 14.28 -1.74 33.80
N ALA A 83 13.91 -2.87 34.41
CA ALA A 83 14.49 -3.35 35.66
C ALA A 83 15.93 -3.87 35.44
N GLU A 84 16.19 -4.60 34.36
CA GLU A 84 17.54 -5.04 33.96
C GLU A 84 18.48 -3.84 33.76
N LYS A 85 18.03 -2.79 33.06
CA LYS A 85 18.78 -1.53 32.90
C LYS A 85 19.07 -0.83 34.23
N LYS A 86 18.18 -0.94 35.21
CA LYS A 86 18.38 -0.36 36.56
C LYS A 86 19.39 -1.16 37.38
N GLU A 87 19.43 -2.48 37.27
CA GLU A 87 20.44 -3.30 37.94
C GLU A 87 21.85 -3.10 37.33
N GLU A 88 21.96 -2.95 36.01
CA GLU A 88 23.21 -2.52 35.36
C GLU A 88 23.58 -1.07 35.73
N GLY A 89 22.59 -0.19 35.91
CA GLY A 89 22.77 1.22 36.27
C GLY A 89 23.26 1.49 37.70
N VAL A 90 23.15 0.55 38.64
CA VAL A 90 23.73 0.70 39.99
C VAL A 90 25.25 0.52 39.99
N ILE A 91 25.82 -0.15 38.98
CA ILE A 91 27.28 -0.36 38.86
C ILE A 91 27.98 0.80 38.15
N ASN A 92 27.27 1.65 37.40
CA ASN A 92 27.89 2.67 36.55
C ASN A 92 27.51 4.11 36.91
N ILE A 93 27.59 4.46 38.20
CA ILE A 93 27.56 5.85 38.64
C ILE A 93 28.99 6.39 38.50
N TYR A 94 29.45 6.74 37.28
CA TYR A 94 30.50 7.74 36.99
C TYR A 94 30.90 7.65 35.50
N GLU A 95 29.99 7.98 34.58
CA GLU A 95 30.38 8.48 33.25
C GLU A 95 29.16 9.17 32.63
N ALA A 96 29.04 10.49 32.84
CA ALA A 96 28.22 11.31 31.96
C ALA A 96 28.97 11.39 30.63
N ASN A 97 28.63 10.49 29.71
CA ASN A 97 29.26 10.39 28.40
C ASN A 97 28.69 11.49 27.50
N TRP A 98 29.51 12.48 27.15
CA TRP A 98 29.11 13.58 26.26
C TRP A 98 28.75 13.09 24.84
N GLU A 99 29.06 11.83 24.51
CA GLU A 99 28.66 11.18 23.26
C GLU A 99 27.15 10.87 23.19
N ASP A 100 26.47 10.66 24.33
CA ASP A 100 25.02 10.34 24.33
C ASP A 100 24.15 11.55 23.96
N GLU A 101 24.64 12.78 24.18
CA GLU A 101 23.92 14.04 23.91
C GLU A 101 24.04 14.47 22.44
N ASP A 102 25.23 14.30 21.83
CA ASP A 102 25.47 14.52 20.40
C ASP A 102 24.68 13.52 19.53
N ASP A 103 24.56 12.27 20.01
CA ASP A 103 23.77 11.22 19.34
C ASP A 103 22.26 11.51 19.39
N LEU A 104 21.77 12.13 20.48
CA LEU A 104 20.37 12.58 20.60
C LEU A 104 20.06 13.78 19.70
N GLU A 105 20.99 14.74 19.57
CA GLU A 105 20.82 15.87 18.64
C GLU A 105 20.79 15.38 17.18
N LEU A 106 21.70 14.49 16.81
CA LEU A 106 21.73 13.88 15.48
C LEU A 106 20.44 13.10 15.20
N LEU A 107 19.95 12.31 16.16
CA LEU A 107 18.72 11.55 16.02
C LEU A 107 17.50 12.47 15.85
N ASN A 108 17.38 13.53 16.64
CA ASN A 108 16.31 14.53 16.50
C ASN A 108 16.36 15.24 15.13
N ASN A 109 17.56 15.56 14.65
CA ASN A 109 17.74 16.16 13.33
C ASN A 109 17.34 15.20 12.20
N LEU A 110 17.68 13.91 12.32
CA LEU A 110 17.28 12.87 11.37
C LEU A 110 15.77 12.66 11.38
N GLU A 111 15.14 12.59 12.55
CA GLU A 111 13.68 12.52 12.65
C GLU A 111 12.99 13.73 12.03
N GLY A 112 13.51 14.94 12.27
CA GLY A 112 13.02 16.17 11.67
C GLY A 112 13.14 16.14 10.14
N LEU A 113 14.26 15.63 9.62
CA LEU A 113 14.47 15.43 8.19
C LEU A 113 13.47 14.43 7.61
N ILE A 114 13.27 13.29 8.26
CA ILE A 114 12.33 12.25 7.81
C ILE A 114 10.90 12.81 7.78
N LYS A 115 10.47 13.51 8.83
CA LYS A 115 9.14 14.17 8.90
C LYS A 115 8.97 15.18 7.77
N ASN A 116 9.99 15.98 7.50
CA ASN A 116 9.97 16.96 6.41
C ASN A 116 9.94 16.30 5.02
N GLN A 117 10.74 15.25 4.80
CA GLN A 117 10.76 14.50 3.55
C GLN A 117 9.43 13.81 3.29
N HIS A 118 8.84 13.19 4.31
CA HIS A 118 7.51 12.58 4.21
C HIS A 118 6.45 13.62 3.84
N LYS A 119 6.48 14.81 4.46
CA LYS A 119 5.58 15.90 4.10
C LYS A 119 5.74 16.30 2.62
N GLN A 120 6.97 16.54 2.16
CA GLN A 120 7.25 16.88 0.76
C GLN A 120 6.76 15.80 -0.20
N PHE A 121 6.90 14.53 0.18
CA PHE A 121 6.39 13.41 -0.60
C PHE A 121 4.86 13.43 -0.71
N VAL A 122 4.14 13.64 0.40
CA VAL A 122 2.68 13.75 0.40
C VAL A 122 2.21 14.96 -0.42
N ASP A 123 2.87 16.12 -0.27
CA ASP A 123 2.56 17.32 -1.06
C ASP A 123 2.76 17.04 -2.56
N THR A 124 3.83 16.35 -2.93
CA THR A 124 4.11 15.94 -4.32
C THR A 124 3.06 14.97 -4.86
N LEU A 125 2.58 14.02 -4.03
CA LEU A 125 1.50 13.12 -4.42
C LEU A 125 0.22 13.90 -4.75
N HIS A 126 -0.13 14.88 -3.93
CA HIS A 126 -1.29 15.72 -4.18
C HIS A 126 -1.15 16.55 -5.46
N GLU A 127 0.03 17.15 -5.70
CA GLU A 127 0.30 17.84 -6.95
C GLU A 127 0.20 16.91 -8.17
N PHE A 128 0.67 15.66 -8.04
CA PHE A 128 0.57 14.66 -9.09
C PHE A 128 -0.90 14.31 -9.41
N GLU A 129 -1.74 14.14 -8.39
CA GLU A 129 -3.18 13.93 -8.56
C GLU A 129 -3.84 15.09 -9.30
N MET A 130 -3.55 16.34 -8.90
CA MET A 130 -4.08 17.53 -9.57
C MET A 130 -3.65 17.60 -11.05
N VAL A 131 -2.39 17.29 -11.35
CA VAL A 131 -1.89 17.25 -12.73
C VAL A 131 -2.59 16.15 -13.54
N GLN A 132 -2.86 15.00 -12.94
CA GLN A 132 -3.56 13.90 -13.60
C GLN A 132 -5.02 14.26 -13.89
N GLU A 133 -5.72 14.94 -12.97
CA GLU A 133 -7.06 15.47 -13.21
C GLU A 133 -7.08 16.49 -14.34
N LEU A 134 -6.15 17.46 -14.30
CA LEU A 134 -6.03 18.48 -15.35
C LEU A 134 -5.76 17.84 -16.71
N LYS A 135 -4.88 16.84 -16.77
CA LYS A 135 -4.60 16.07 -17.98
C LYS A 135 -5.87 15.39 -18.51
N GLU A 136 -6.70 14.82 -17.64
CA GLU A 136 -7.94 14.15 -18.04
C GLU A 136 -8.96 15.15 -18.61
N GLN A 137 -9.09 16.33 -17.97
CA GLN A 137 -9.92 17.44 -18.44
C GLN A 137 -9.45 17.96 -19.80
N MET A 138 -8.14 18.14 -19.98
CA MET A 138 -7.54 18.57 -21.26
C MET A 138 -7.76 17.53 -22.35
N CYS A 139 -7.62 16.24 -22.02
CA CYS A 139 -7.92 15.14 -22.93
C CYS A 139 -9.39 15.19 -23.39
N ASP A 140 -10.31 15.45 -22.45
CA ASP A 140 -11.74 15.58 -22.75
C ASP A 140 -12.06 16.76 -23.64
N LEU A 141 -11.50 17.93 -23.35
CA LEU A 141 -11.70 19.16 -24.09
C LEU A 141 -11.11 19.05 -25.50
N LEU A 142 -9.89 18.53 -25.60
CA LEU A 142 -9.22 18.32 -26.88
C LEU A 142 -9.99 17.34 -27.76
N ALA A 143 -10.47 16.23 -27.20
CA ALA A 143 -11.28 15.26 -27.94
C ALA A 143 -12.57 15.89 -28.49
N THR A 144 -13.27 16.67 -27.68
CA THR A 144 -14.48 17.40 -28.09
C THR A 144 -14.18 18.39 -29.22
N ASN A 145 -13.14 19.20 -29.07
CA ASN A 145 -12.77 20.21 -30.06
C ASN A 145 -12.30 19.59 -31.39
N ILE A 146 -11.55 18.49 -31.33
CA ILE A 146 -11.16 17.71 -32.52
C ILE A 146 -12.40 17.18 -33.25
N ASN A 147 -13.39 16.68 -32.51
CA ASN A 147 -14.63 16.17 -33.10
C ASN A 147 -15.45 17.30 -33.71
N HIS A 148 -15.64 18.43 -33.02
CA HIS A 148 -16.32 19.60 -33.55
C HIS A 148 -15.64 20.10 -34.84
N TRP A 149 -14.32 20.31 -34.80
CA TRP A 149 -13.55 20.71 -35.98
C TRP A 149 -13.76 19.73 -37.14
N ALA A 150 -13.71 18.41 -36.88
CA ALA A 150 -13.93 17.42 -37.91
C ALA A 150 -15.36 17.48 -38.47
N HIS A 151 -16.38 17.65 -37.63
CA HIS A 151 -17.78 17.78 -38.08
C HIS A 151 -18.03 19.04 -38.90
N PHE A 152 -17.30 20.13 -38.64
CA PHE A 152 -17.34 21.33 -39.50
C PHE A 152 -16.57 21.15 -40.81
N ARG A 153 -15.46 20.40 -40.79
CA ARG A 153 -14.53 20.30 -41.93
C ARG A 153 -14.89 19.23 -42.95
N PHE A 154 -15.47 18.12 -42.49
CA PHE A 154 -15.77 16.94 -43.30
C PHE A 154 -17.26 16.79 -43.53
N ARG A 155 -17.61 16.07 -44.60
CA ARG A 155 -18.99 15.60 -44.79
C ARG A 155 -19.23 14.38 -43.90
N ARG A 156 -20.42 14.30 -43.33
CA ARG A 156 -20.84 13.16 -42.50
C ARG A 156 -20.69 11.85 -43.30
N PRO A 157 -20.00 10.83 -42.76
CA PRO A 157 -19.89 9.52 -43.41
C PRO A 157 -21.24 8.82 -43.47
N ASN A 158 -21.39 7.91 -44.42
CA ASN A 158 -22.52 6.99 -44.46
C ASN A 158 -22.37 5.94 -43.33
N ASN A 159 -23.47 5.33 -42.91
CA ASN A 159 -23.48 4.31 -41.84
C ASN A 159 -22.84 2.96 -42.24
N THR A 160 -21.95 2.94 -43.23
CA THR A 160 -21.20 1.77 -43.69
C THR A 160 -19.78 1.79 -43.07
N PRO A 161 -19.24 0.64 -42.62
CA PRO A 161 -17.90 0.57 -42.02
C PRO A 161 -16.80 1.20 -42.88
N GLU A 162 -16.86 1.02 -44.20
CA GLU A 162 -15.87 1.55 -45.15
C GLU A 162 -15.89 3.08 -45.17
N SER A 163 -17.08 3.68 -45.21
CA SER A 163 -17.24 5.15 -45.19
C SER A 163 -16.77 5.77 -43.88
N VAL A 164 -17.07 5.14 -42.75
CA VAL A 164 -16.59 5.59 -41.43
C VAL A 164 -15.07 5.47 -41.34
N THR A 165 -14.50 4.36 -41.83
CA THR A 165 -13.04 4.15 -41.83
C THR A 165 -12.33 5.18 -42.70
N ALA A 166 -12.86 5.48 -43.89
CA ALA A 166 -12.33 6.52 -44.77
C ALA A 166 -12.37 7.91 -44.11
N TYR A 167 -13.48 8.24 -43.42
CA TYR A 167 -13.61 9.47 -42.64
C TYR A 167 -12.55 9.56 -41.53
N LEU A 168 -12.39 8.50 -40.72
CA LEU A 168 -11.41 8.48 -39.63
C LEU A 168 -9.96 8.61 -40.14
N ALA A 169 -9.64 7.94 -41.26
CA ALA A 169 -8.33 8.06 -41.90
C ALA A 169 -8.06 9.48 -42.40
N ALA A 170 -9.02 10.11 -43.08
CA ALA A 170 -8.90 11.48 -43.57
C ALA A 170 -8.76 12.49 -42.41
N LYS A 171 -9.56 12.30 -41.34
CA LYS A 171 -9.48 13.08 -40.10
C LYS A 171 -8.09 12.98 -39.49
N GLN A 172 -7.53 11.78 -39.38
CA GLN A 172 -6.21 11.55 -38.79
C GLN A 172 -5.07 12.18 -39.61
N ILE A 173 -5.16 12.15 -40.94
CA ILE A 173 -4.18 12.81 -41.83
C ILE A 173 -4.22 14.33 -41.64
N MET A 174 -5.41 14.92 -41.64
CA MET A 174 -5.56 16.37 -41.49
C MET A 174 -5.21 16.86 -40.07
N LEU A 175 -5.46 16.05 -39.03
CA LEU A 175 -5.01 16.37 -37.67
C LEU A 175 -3.48 16.45 -37.57
N LYS A 176 -2.75 15.54 -38.24
CA LYS A 176 -1.28 15.59 -38.31
C LYS A 176 -0.77 16.84 -39.03
N ALA A 177 -1.56 17.42 -39.94
CA ALA A 177 -1.19 18.66 -40.61
C ALA A 177 -1.34 19.90 -39.69
N ILE A 178 -2.33 19.88 -38.78
CA ILE A 178 -2.56 20.97 -37.81
C ILE A 178 -1.60 20.85 -36.62
N ILE A 179 -1.30 19.62 -36.21
CA ILE A 179 -0.42 19.31 -35.09
C ILE A 179 0.71 18.42 -35.64
N PRO A 180 1.82 19.01 -36.12
CA PRO A 180 2.93 18.27 -36.72
C PRO A 180 3.51 17.19 -35.80
N ASP A 181 3.56 17.48 -34.49
CA ASP A 181 4.02 16.55 -33.45
C ASP A 181 2.90 15.70 -32.85
N TYR A 182 1.79 15.50 -33.59
CA TYR A 182 0.67 14.69 -33.09
C TYR A 182 1.10 13.24 -32.85
N ARG A 183 1.43 12.95 -31.60
CA ARG A 183 1.67 11.60 -31.11
C ARG A 183 0.33 10.93 -30.87
N LEU A 184 0.26 9.66 -31.25
CA LEU A 184 -0.91 8.81 -31.00
C LEU A 184 -0.91 8.40 -29.53
N TYR A 185 -1.34 9.30 -28.65
CA TYR A 185 -1.64 8.95 -27.27
C TYR A 185 -2.88 8.06 -27.27
N ARG A 186 -2.72 6.81 -26.79
CA ARG A 186 -3.79 5.81 -26.79
C ARG A 186 -5.05 6.33 -26.09
N ALA A 187 -4.91 6.92 -24.91
CA ALA A 187 -6.02 7.47 -24.13
C ALA A 187 -6.80 8.55 -24.90
N LEU A 188 -6.09 9.51 -25.50
CA LEU A 188 -6.70 10.57 -26.30
C LEU A 188 -7.40 10.02 -27.56
N THR A 189 -6.76 9.08 -28.25
CA THR A 189 -7.32 8.46 -29.46
C THR A 189 -8.62 7.73 -29.16
N LEU A 190 -8.66 6.99 -28.04
CA LEU A 190 -9.86 6.32 -27.57
C LEU A 190 -10.96 7.33 -27.23
N LYS A 191 -10.65 8.40 -26.49
CA LYS A 191 -11.63 9.45 -26.17
C LYS A 191 -12.19 10.15 -27.40
N ILE A 192 -11.34 10.52 -28.37
CA ILE A 192 -11.75 11.11 -29.64
C ILE A 192 -12.78 10.21 -30.33
N LYS A 193 -12.48 8.91 -30.46
CA LYS A 193 -13.39 7.94 -31.10
C LYS A 193 -14.70 7.76 -30.31
N GLN A 194 -14.64 7.63 -28.99
CA GLN A 194 -15.81 7.43 -28.14
C GLN A 194 -16.80 8.60 -28.19
N LYS A 195 -16.28 9.84 -28.22
CA LYS A 195 -17.07 11.07 -28.29
C LYS A 195 -17.55 11.41 -29.72
N ASP A 196 -17.01 10.77 -30.75
CA ASP A 196 -17.39 11.05 -32.14
C ASP A 196 -18.64 10.26 -32.52
N ASN A 197 -19.79 10.94 -32.55
CA ASN A 197 -21.06 10.34 -32.92
C ASN A 197 -21.14 9.90 -34.40
N TRP A 198 -20.30 10.46 -35.29
CA TRP A 198 -20.22 10.04 -36.70
C TRP A 198 -19.43 8.75 -36.87
N ALA A 199 -18.60 8.39 -35.90
CA ALA A 199 -17.83 7.16 -35.90
C ALA A 199 -18.58 5.94 -35.34
N ARG A 200 -19.81 6.13 -34.84
CA ARG A 200 -20.65 5.05 -34.28
C ARG A 200 -21.44 4.38 -35.40
N ILE A 201 -21.18 3.09 -35.62
CA ILE A 201 -21.96 2.26 -36.54
C ILE A 201 -23.09 1.62 -35.73
N VAL A 202 -24.33 1.68 -36.22
CA VAL A 202 -25.49 1.06 -35.56
C VAL A 202 -25.25 -0.44 -35.49
N GLY A 203 -25.11 -0.98 -34.26
CA GLY A 203 -24.76 -2.38 -34.00
C GLY A 203 -23.41 -2.58 -33.31
N ASP A 204 -22.57 -1.53 -33.23
CA ASP A 204 -21.31 -1.56 -32.48
C ASP A 204 -21.59 -1.22 -31.00
N SER A 205 -22.28 -2.12 -30.31
CA SER A 205 -22.52 -2.07 -28.85
C SER A 205 -21.23 -2.35 -28.07
N SER A 206 -20.17 -1.58 -28.35
CA SER A 206 -19.00 -1.46 -27.48
C SER A 206 -19.14 -0.25 -26.53
N GLY A 207 -20.29 0.43 -26.55
CA GLY A 207 -20.68 1.41 -25.55
C GLY A 207 -21.07 0.69 -24.26
N THR A 208 -20.37 1.02 -23.17
CA THR A 208 -20.65 0.65 -21.78
C THR A 208 -20.55 -0.84 -21.44
N ALA A 209 -19.32 -1.34 -21.28
CA ALA A 209 -19.06 -2.28 -20.19
C ALA A 209 -19.21 -1.47 -18.89
N GLY A 210 -20.41 -1.48 -18.32
CA GLY A 210 -20.67 -0.94 -16.99
C GLY A 210 -19.77 -1.65 -16.00
N ILE A 211 -19.07 -0.85 -15.20
CA ILE A 211 -18.45 -1.30 -13.96
C ILE A 211 -19.57 -1.96 -13.15
N CYS A 212 -19.44 -3.26 -12.87
CA CYS A 212 -20.38 -3.98 -12.02
C CYS A 212 -20.30 -3.38 -10.62
N ASP A 213 -21.33 -2.61 -10.25
CA ASP A 213 -21.55 -2.18 -8.87
C ASP A 213 -22.15 -3.38 -8.11
N ASN A 214 -21.28 -4.21 -7.52
CA ASN A 214 -21.73 -5.26 -6.61
C ASN A 214 -22.08 -4.63 -5.26
N ARG A 215 -23.29 -4.08 -5.18
CA ARG A 215 -24.04 -3.95 -3.93
C ARG A 215 -25.45 -4.42 -4.18
N SER A 216 -25.71 -5.67 -3.81
CA SER A 216 -27.05 -6.16 -3.57
C SER A 216 -27.10 -6.57 -2.10
N GLU A 217 -28.16 -6.10 -1.46
CA GLU A 217 -28.59 -6.35 -0.07
C GLU A 217 -28.68 -7.84 0.27
#